data_AF-A0A520W527-F1
#
_entry.id   AF-A0A520W527-F1
#
_cell.length_a   1.000
_cell.length_b   1.000
_cell.length_c   1.000
_cell.angle_alpha   90.00
_cell.angle_beta   90.00
_cell.angle_gamma   90.00
#
_symmetry.space_group_name_H-M   'P 1'
#
loop_
_entity.id
_entity.type
_entity.pdbx_description
1 polymer ?
#
loop_
_entity_poly.entity_id
_entity_poly.type
_entity_poly.pdbx_seq_one_letter_code
_entity_poly.pdbx_strand_id
1 'polypeptide(L)'
;MTLDYKAWLIFITSACLFGTPASSQTIRRSANIDALQQHRVFFHREEIVVVTDVIAEGVLTWLVNDNDSSRILGLDIPPLPTGTRERLEIIGTFYDVGRLDEDDPRLSGLPLAQISQELLRKRWPGIGELLIVVANSTRPALEPDTTTLRNIVLEPHRYIDKGVTVTGRFRGRNLYGDMPEAPQTSRSDFVLHSVDASVWIVGKEPKGDGFELDIMARVDTSKWLEVTGEVLLENGMVLIKAGTLNLSRASTDRAISAASSDTPKLPPPEVIFSAPLADDIDIPTDSTVRVQFSRDMDDTSFDEHVYVRYSGPTSETLNADATITFELSYRRRNRVLEIRFNQELERYQNVHVELADGITASDGSPLSPWMLSFYVGGQ
;
A
#
# COMPACT_ATOMS: atom_id res chain seq x y z
N MET A 1 -3.30 -63.05 -52.94
CA MET A 1 -2.74 -62.63 -51.65
C MET A 1 -2.96 -61.14 -51.51
N THR A 2 -4.12 -60.77 -51.00
CA THR A 2 -4.56 -59.38 -50.78
C THR A 2 -4.75 -59.24 -49.28
N LEU A 3 -3.82 -58.55 -48.61
CA LEU A 3 -3.90 -58.29 -47.18
C LEU A 3 -4.79 -57.08 -46.92
N ASP A 4 -5.89 -57.35 -46.24
CA ASP A 4 -6.85 -56.41 -45.66
C ASP A 4 -6.19 -55.69 -44.47
N TYR A 5 -6.10 -54.36 -44.50
CA TYR A 5 -5.72 -53.55 -43.33
C TYR A 5 -6.97 -52.80 -42.84
N LYS A 6 -7.60 -53.33 -41.78
CA LYS A 6 -8.62 -52.61 -41.01
C LYS A 6 -7.95 -51.50 -40.21
N ALA A 7 -8.14 -50.26 -40.63
CA ALA A 7 -7.81 -49.07 -39.83
C ALA A 7 -8.88 -48.85 -38.75
N TRP A 8 -8.49 -48.95 -37.49
CA TRP A 8 -9.30 -48.53 -36.34
C TRP A 8 -9.00 -47.06 -36.05
N LEU A 9 -9.98 -46.18 -36.28
CA LEU A 9 -9.93 -44.78 -35.81
C LEU A 9 -10.32 -44.73 -34.34
N ILE A 10 -9.38 -44.41 -33.47
CA ILE A 10 -9.61 -44.03 -32.08
C ILE A 10 -9.80 -42.51 -32.05
N PHE A 11 -11.02 -42.05 -31.77
CA PHE A 11 -11.28 -40.66 -31.43
C PHE A 11 -10.80 -40.41 -29.99
N ILE A 12 -9.73 -39.64 -29.83
CA ILE A 12 -9.34 -39.08 -28.54
C ILE A 12 -10.10 -37.75 -28.37
N THR A 13 -11.13 -37.76 -27.55
CA THR A 13 -11.79 -36.56 -27.04
C THR A 13 -10.86 -35.87 -26.05
N SER A 14 -10.18 -34.82 -26.51
CA SER A 14 -9.36 -33.96 -25.65
C SER A 14 -10.29 -33.07 -24.83
N ALA A 15 -10.47 -33.39 -23.55
CA ALA A 15 -11.20 -32.56 -22.61
C ALA A 15 -10.33 -31.36 -22.21
N CYS A 16 -10.64 -30.19 -22.75
CA CYS A 16 -10.05 -28.93 -22.31
C CYS A 16 -10.54 -28.62 -20.87
N LEU A 17 -9.72 -28.96 -19.89
CA LEU A 17 -9.81 -28.41 -18.54
C LEU A 17 -9.44 -26.93 -18.61
N PHE A 18 -10.46 -26.06 -18.56
CA PHE A 18 -10.26 -24.65 -18.25
C PHE A 18 -9.79 -24.55 -16.80
N GLY A 19 -8.48 -24.54 -16.60
CA GLY A 19 -7.89 -24.15 -15.32
C GLY A 19 -8.24 -22.69 -15.07
N THR A 20 -8.97 -22.43 -14.00
CA THR A 20 -9.06 -21.08 -13.44
C THR A 20 -7.63 -20.59 -13.19
N PRO A 21 -7.25 -19.38 -13.64
CA PRO A 21 -5.96 -18.83 -13.27
C PRO A 21 -5.96 -18.72 -11.74
N ALA A 22 -5.08 -19.48 -11.11
CA ALA A 22 -4.72 -19.23 -9.73
C ALA A 22 -4.24 -17.78 -9.69
N SER A 23 -5.02 -16.90 -9.06
CA SER A 23 -4.51 -15.59 -8.69
C SER A 23 -3.28 -15.85 -7.85
N SER A 24 -2.10 -15.52 -8.40
CA SER A 24 -0.87 -15.48 -7.63
C SER A 24 -1.10 -14.41 -6.58
N GLN A 25 -1.57 -14.81 -5.39
CA GLN A 25 -1.64 -13.93 -4.24
C GLN A 25 -0.23 -13.38 -4.06
N THR A 26 -0.04 -12.12 -4.44
CA THR A 26 1.21 -11.42 -4.27
C THR A 26 1.45 -11.41 -2.77
N ILE A 27 2.53 -12.06 -2.32
CA ILE A 27 2.81 -12.16 -0.89
C ILE A 27 3.29 -10.78 -0.47
N ARG A 28 2.43 -10.04 0.25
CA ARG A 28 2.80 -8.76 0.84
C ARG A 28 3.99 -8.96 1.78
N ARG A 29 4.96 -8.03 1.77
CA ARG A 29 6.18 -8.08 2.60
C ARG A 29 6.33 -6.83 3.45
N SER A 30 6.41 -7.01 4.76
CA SER A 30 6.86 -5.95 5.67
C SER A 30 8.32 -5.63 5.39
N ALA A 31 8.65 -4.35 5.30
CA ALA A 31 10.01 -3.87 5.11
C ALA A 31 10.21 -2.51 5.79
N ASN A 32 11.46 -2.10 5.94
CA ASN A 32 11.85 -0.73 6.26
C ASN A 32 12.53 -0.08 5.02
N ILE A 33 12.67 1.25 5.04
CA ILE A 33 13.22 2.02 3.90
C ILE A 33 14.63 1.57 3.54
N ASP A 34 15.49 1.28 4.51
CA ASP A 34 16.86 0.85 4.26
C ASP A 34 16.90 -0.52 3.57
N ALA A 35 16.04 -1.47 3.98
CA ALA A 35 15.92 -2.78 3.33
C ALA A 35 15.53 -2.65 1.85
N LEU A 36 14.57 -1.78 1.52
CA LEU A 36 14.14 -1.54 0.15
C LEU A 36 15.28 -0.96 -0.71
N GLN A 37 16.06 -0.06 -0.14
CA GLN A 37 17.20 0.54 -0.84
C GLN A 37 18.39 -0.41 -1.00
N GLN A 38 18.66 -1.29 -0.03
CA GLN A 38 19.81 -2.20 -0.08
C GLN A 38 19.50 -3.47 -0.89
N HIS A 39 18.24 -3.93 -0.87
CA HIS A 39 17.82 -5.19 -1.49
C HIS A 39 16.79 -4.98 -2.62
N ARG A 40 17.07 -4.00 -3.48
CA ARG A 40 16.18 -3.55 -4.58
C ARG A 40 15.69 -4.70 -5.46
N VAL A 41 16.59 -5.62 -5.81
CA VAL A 41 16.26 -6.77 -6.68
C VAL A 41 15.20 -7.67 -6.04
N PHE A 42 15.32 -7.88 -4.73
CA PHE A 42 14.43 -8.76 -3.99
C PHE A 42 13.03 -8.16 -3.86
N PHE A 43 12.93 -6.86 -3.60
CA PHE A 43 11.65 -6.17 -3.43
C PHE A 43 11.04 -5.67 -4.74
N HIS A 44 11.77 -5.73 -5.86
CA HIS A 44 11.31 -5.19 -7.14
C HIS A 44 10.00 -5.87 -7.56
N ARG A 45 8.93 -5.07 -7.68
CA ARG A 45 7.55 -5.48 -8.04
C ARG A 45 6.82 -6.28 -6.96
N GLU A 46 7.37 -6.35 -5.75
CA GLU A 46 6.68 -6.94 -4.61
C GLU A 46 5.71 -5.92 -4.01
N GLU A 47 4.56 -6.42 -3.54
CA GLU A 47 3.71 -5.64 -2.65
C GLU A 47 4.38 -5.59 -1.27
N ILE A 48 4.50 -4.39 -0.74
CA ILE A 48 5.17 -4.12 0.52
C ILE A 48 4.26 -3.41 1.49
N VAL A 49 4.60 -3.50 2.77
CA VAL A 49 4.11 -2.60 3.80
C VAL A 49 5.29 -1.99 4.54
N VAL A 50 5.26 -0.66 4.69
CA VAL A 50 6.27 0.13 5.40
C VAL A 50 5.58 1.05 6.38
N VAL A 51 6.24 1.33 7.49
CA VAL A 51 5.91 2.44 8.39
C VAL A 51 7.08 3.40 8.30
N THR A 52 6.81 4.64 7.90
CA THR A 52 7.86 5.59 7.54
C THR A 52 7.38 7.01 7.74
N ASP A 53 8.32 7.92 7.98
CA ASP A 53 8.01 9.33 7.84
C ASP A 53 7.87 9.69 6.37
N VAL A 54 6.92 10.58 6.10
CA VAL A 54 6.63 11.11 4.78
C VAL A 54 6.79 12.61 4.83
N ILE A 55 7.54 13.15 3.87
CA ILE A 55 7.80 14.59 3.74
C ILE A 55 7.43 15.07 2.34
N ALA A 56 6.91 16.30 2.24
CA ALA A 56 6.63 16.95 0.96
C ALA A 56 7.73 17.96 0.59
N GLU A 57 8.34 17.78 -0.58
CA GLU A 57 9.30 18.70 -1.19
C GLU A 57 8.78 19.19 -2.54
N GLY A 58 8.15 20.37 -2.54
CA GLY A 58 7.47 20.89 -3.73
C GLY A 58 6.27 20.00 -4.10
N VAL A 59 6.30 19.41 -5.30
CA VAL A 59 5.25 18.49 -5.79
C VAL A 59 5.59 17.01 -5.54
N LEU A 60 6.73 16.72 -4.91
CA LEU A 60 7.21 15.37 -4.67
C LEU A 60 7.00 14.97 -3.21
N THR A 61 6.64 13.72 -3.03
CA THR A 61 6.46 13.11 -1.71
C THR A 61 7.56 12.08 -1.50
N TRP A 62 8.32 12.20 -0.40
CA TRP A 62 9.43 11.30 -0.09
C TRP A 62 9.11 10.47 1.15
N LEU A 63 9.35 9.16 1.03
CA LEU A 63 9.42 8.22 2.15
C LEU A 63 10.84 8.25 2.68
N VAL A 64 11.02 8.60 3.95
CA VAL A 64 12.33 8.76 4.57
C VAL A 64 12.52 7.83 5.75
N ASN A 65 13.72 7.26 5.87
CA ASN A 65 14.10 6.52 7.06
C ASN A 65 14.27 7.47 8.28
N ASP A 66 14.41 6.90 9.47
CA ASP A 66 14.33 7.65 10.73
C ASP A 66 15.44 8.72 10.92
N ASN A 67 16.51 8.68 10.11
CA ASN A 67 17.62 9.66 10.15
C ASN A 67 17.74 10.50 8.86
N ASP A 68 16.75 10.43 7.97
CA ASP A 68 16.72 11.10 6.66
C ASP A 68 17.89 10.78 5.72
N SER A 69 18.70 9.74 5.99
CA SER A 69 19.82 9.36 5.11
C SER A 69 19.36 8.66 3.84
N SER A 70 18.19 8.04 3.90
CA SER A 70 17.63 7.19 2.87
C SER A 70 16.24 7.69 2.49
N ARG A 71 16.02 7.94 1.21
CA ARG A 71 14.70 8.35 0.68
C ARG A 71 14.26 7.55 -0.53
N ILE A 72 12.97 7.29 -0.63
CA ILE A 72 12.30 6.64 -1.76
C ILE A 72 11.13 7.52 -2.18
N LEU A 73 10.92 7.71 -3.47
CA LEU A 73 9.83 8.57 -3.94
C LEU A 73 8.49 7.84 -3.74
N GLY A 74 7.55 8.48 -3.04
CA GLY A 74 6.20 8.00 -2.86
C GLY A 74 5.28 8.57 -3.93
N LEU A 75 4.56 7.71 -4.64
CA LEU A 75 3.51 8.08 -5.58
C LEU A 75 2.17 7.63 -5.05
N ASP A 76 1.13 8.43 -5.36
CA ASP A 76 -0.25 8.18 -4.91
C ASP A 76 -0.36 8.11 -3.38
N ILE A 77 0.39 9.00 -2.75
CA ILE A 77 0.25 9.33 -1.34
C ILE A 77 -0.51 10.65 -1.29
N PRO A 78 -1.49 10.80 -0.38
CA PRO A 78 -2.18 12.05 -0.18
C PRO A 78 -1.19 13.22 -0.04
N PRO A 79 -1.45 14.35 -0.72
CA PRO A 79 -0.55 15.49 -0.66
C PRO A 79 -0.48 16.00 0.79
N LEU A 80 0.74 16.09 1.31
CA LEU A 80 1.00 16.69 2.61
C LEU A 80 1.19 18.20 2.45
N PRO A 81 0.73 19.03 3.41
CA PRO A 81 1.09 20.44 3.41
C PRO A 81 2.61 20.63 3.36
N THR A 82 3.09 21.59 2.59
CA THR A 82 4.55 21.80 2.45
C THR A 82 5.19 22.08 3.80
N GLY A 83 6.29 21.37 4.10
CA GLY A 83 7.00 21.50 5.37
C GLY A 83 6.43 20.67 6.53
N THR A 84 5.40 19.86 6.29
CA THR A 84 4.94 18.88 7.29
C THR A 84 5.65 17.54 7.13
N ARG A 85 5.75 16.84 8.26
CA ARG A 85 6.20 15.44 8.36
C ARG A 85 5.08 14.66 9.00
N GLU A 86 4.68 13.56 8.38
CA GLU A 86 3.67 12.65 8.92
C GLU A 86 4.19 11.22 8.91
N ARG A 87 3.94 10.48 9.99
CA ARG A 87 4.27 9.06 10.10
C ARG A 87 3.11 8.23 9.55
N LEU A 88 3.34 7.56 8.42
CA LEU A 88 2.31 6.77 7.74
C LEU A 88 2.66 5.29 7.69
N GLU A 89 1.64 4.44 7.79
CA GLU A 89 1.70 3.07 7.29
C GLU A 89 1.21 3.06 5.84
N ILE A 90 2.05 2.53 4.95
CA ILE A 90 1.83 2.54 3.52
C ILE A 90 1.87 1.10 3.02
N ILE A 91 0.82 0.70 2.33
CA ILE A 91 0.77 -0.54 1.55
C ILE A 91 0.89 -0.14 0.09
N GLY A 92 1.81 -0.73 -0.67
CA GLY A 92 2.00 -0.40 -2.07
C GLY A 92 2.97 -1.33 -2.77
N THR A 93 3.31 -1.02 -4.02
CA THR A 93 4.29 -1.81 -4.80
C THR A 93 5.61 -1.05 -4.90
N PHE A 94 6.72 -1.73 -4.60
CA PHE A 94 8.05 -1.15 -4.73
C PHE A 94 8.60 -1.38 -6.15
N TYR A 95 9.17 -0.33 -6.75
CA TYR A 95 9.85 -0.43 -8.03
C TYR A 95 11.24 0.22 -8.00
N ASP A 96 12.15 -0.42 -8.71
CA ASP A 96 13.39 0.15 -9.20
C ASP A 96 13.11 0.42 -10.69
N VAL A 97 12.79 1.67 -11.02
CA VAL A 97 12.19 2.03 -12.32
C VAL A 97 13.16 1.72 -13.46
N GLY A 98 14.46 1.87 -13.24
CA GLY A 98 15.48 1.61 -14.27
C GLY A 98 15.65 0.13 -14.63
N ARG A 99 14.94 -0.79 -13.97
CA ARG A 99 14.86 -2.22 -14.34
C ARG A 99 13.73 -2.54 -15.31
N LEU A 100 12.85 -1.57 -15.55
CA LEU A 100 11.71 -1.70 -16.44
C LEU A 100 11.95 -0.88 -17.71
N ASP A 101 11.34 -1.33 -18.79
CA ASP A 101 11.26 -0.55 -20.01
C ASP A 101 10.31 0.64 -19.82
N GLU A 102 10.56 1.74 -20.55
CA GLU A 102 9.74 2.95 -20.53
C GLU A 102 8.26 2.67 -20.82
N ASP A 103 7.99 1.68 -21.69
CA ASP A 103 6.66 1.27 -22.12
C ASP A 103 6.07 0.10 -21.28
N ASP A 104 6.64 -0.23 -20.10
CA ASP A 104 6.09 -1.31 -19.28
C ASP A 104 4.65 -0.97 -18.85
N PRO A 105 3.65 -1.81 -19.17
CA PRO A 105 2.25 -1.49 -18.97
C PRO A 105 1.88 -1.25 -17.50
N ARG A 106 2.68 -1.75 -16.55
CA ARG A 106 2.46 -1.55 -15.10
C ARG A 106 2.78 -0.14 -14.64
N LEU A 107 3.55 0.60 -15.43
CA LEU A 107 3.92 1.98 -15.16
C LEU A 107 2.99 2.98 -15.88
N SER A 108 2.02 2.49 -16.66
CA SER A 108 1.09 3.31 -17.42
C SER A 108 0.36 4.32 -16.52
N GLY A 109 0.34 5.58 -16.94
CA GLY A 109 -0.31 6.65 -16.20
C GLY A 109 0.53 7.28 -15.09
N LEU A 110 1.73 6.74 -14.80
CA LEU A 110 2.67 7.37 -13.87
C LEU A 110 3.57 8.37 -14.62
N PRO A 111 3.84 9.57 -14.06
CA PRO A 111 4.66 10.61 -14.72
C PRO A 111 6.18 10.34 -14.63
N LEU A 112 6.62 9.09 -14.78
CA LEU A 112 8.00 8.67 -14.47
C LEU A 112 9.05 9.27 -15.40
N ALA A 113 8.74 9.45 -16.69
CA ALA A 113 9.66 10.10 -17.63
C ALA A 113 9.87 11.58 -17.26
N GLN A 114 8.82 12.29 -16.86
CA GLN A 114 8.91 13.67 -16.38
C GLN A 114 9.71 13.74 -15.08
N ILE A 115 9.39 12.89 -14.10
CA ILE A 115 10.12 12.80 -12.82
C ILE A 115 11.60 12.51 -13.07
N SER A 116 11.93 11.56 -13.94
CA SER A 116 13.31 11.23 -14.32
C SER A 116 14.01 12.44 -14.95
N GLN A 117 13.34 13.17 -15.84
CA GLN A 117 13.92 14.36 -16.47
C GLN A 117 14.14 15.50 -15.47
N GLU A 118 13.24 15.67 -14.49
CA GLU A 118 13.35 16.69 -13.45
C GLU A 118 14.44 16.37 -12.44
N LEU A 119 14.46 15.14 -11.91
CA LEU A 119 15.37 14.71 -10.84
C LEU A 119 16.74 14.28 -11.35
N LEU A 120 16.78 13.54 -12.46
CA LEU A 120 17.99 12.87 -12.95
C LEU A 120 18.55 13.47 -14.24
N ARG A 121 17.81 14.40 -14.88
CA ARG A 121 18.14 14.98 -16.19
C ARG A 121 18.30 13.93 -17.29
N LYS A 122 17.50 12.86 -17.20
CA LYS A 122 17.46 11.76 -18.16
C LYS A 122 16.03 11.46 -18.57
N ARG A 123 15.86 11.03 -19.83
CA ARG A 123 14.57 10.55 -20.33
C ARG A 123 14.02 9.37 -19.50
N TRP A 124 14.90 8.43 -19.15
CA TRP A 124 14.57 7.27 -18.34
C TRP A 124 15.71 7.00 -17.34
N PRO A 125 15.41 6.55 -16.11
CA PRO A 125 16.42 6.28 -15.10
C PRO A 125 17.23 5.02 -15.43
N GLY A 126 18.49 5.00 -15.02
CA GLY A 126 19.27 3.77 -14.94
C GLY A 126 18.86 2.92 -13.72
N ILE A 127 19.32 1.65 -13.70
CA ILE A 127 19.07 0.73 -12.59
C ILE A 127 19.52 1.36 -11.28
N GLY A 128 18.60 1.46 -10.33
CA GLY A 128 18.84 1.97 -9.00
C GLY A 128 18.90 3.50 -8.86
N GLU A 129 18.64 4.26 -9.92
CA GLU A 129 18.65 5.73 -9.88
C GLU A 129 17.31 6.34 -9.46
N LEU A 130 16.20 5.64 -9.74
CA LEU A 130 14.86 6.06 -9.34
C LEU A 130 14.13 4.89 -8.67
N LEU A 131 14.02 4.98 -7.35
CA LEU A 131 13.26 4.04 -6.52
C LEU A 131 11.93 4.68 -6.17
N ILE A 132 10.84 3.94 -6.37
CA ILE A 132 9.50 4.43 -6.08
C ILE A 132 8.72 3.41 -5.24
N VAL A 133 7.84 3.91 -4.39
CA VAL A 133 6.72 3.16 -3.83
C VAL A 133 5.44 3.74 -4.40
N VAL A 134 4.70 2.87 -5.07
CA VAL A 134 3.41 3.13 -5.69
C VAL A 134 2.38 2.71 -4.65
N ALA A 135 1.94 3.64 -3.79
CA ALA A 135 1.06 3.36 -2.64
C ALA A 135 -0.35 2.95 -3.09
N ASN A 136 -0.84 1.80 -2.65
CA ASN A 136 -2.22 1.33 -2.84
C ASN A 136 -3.15 1.84 -1.74
N SER A 137 -2.62 2.01 -0.54
CA SER A 137 -3.33 2.52 0.62
C SER A 137 -2.36 3.19 1.59
N THR A 138 -2.81 4.28 2.21
CA THR A 138 -2.09 5.00 3.25
C THR A 138 -2.98 5.21 4.45
N ARG A 139 -2.42 5.14 5.66
CA ARG A 139 -3.08 5.51 6.91
C ARG A 139 -2.08 6.06 7.92
N PRO A 140 -2.52 6.87 8.90
CA PRO A 140 -1.67 7.23 10.02
C PRO A 140 -1.09 5.98 10.69
N ALA A 141 0.21 6.00 10.97
CA ALA A 141 0.85 4.91 11.68
C ALA A 141 0.38 4.88 13.14
N LEU A 142 -0.07 3.71 13.60
CA LEU A 142 -0.40 3.50 15.00
C LEU A 142 0.84 3.12 15.78
N GLU A 143 0.94 3.58 17.02
CA GLU A 143 1.95 3.05 17.92
C GLU A 143 1.63 1.58 18.27
N PRO A 144 2.59 0.66 18.08
CA PRO A 144 2.45 -0.73 18.46
C PRO A 144 2.44 -0.86 19.99
N ASP A 145 1.45 -1.59 20.48
CA ASP A 145 1.28 -1.97 21.88
C ASP A 145 1.93 -3.33 22.20
N THR A 146 2.30 -4.10 21.18
CA THR A 146 2.92 -5.43 21.30
C THR A 146 4.22 -5.55 20.49
N THR A 147 5.11 -6.45 20.95
CA THR A 147 6.35 -6.79 20.23
C THR A 147 6.08 -7.98 19.31
N THR A 148 5.97 -7.71 18.01
CA THR A 148 5.72 -8.73 16.98
C THR A 148 6.82 -8.69 15.93
N LEU A 149 6.97 -9.77 15.15
CA LEU A 149 7.90 -9.78 14.00
C LEU A 149 7.62 -8.62 13.03
N ARG A 150 6.34 -8.32 12.79
CA ARG A 150 5.91 -7.21 11.94
C ARG A 150 6.42 -5.88 12.48
N ASN A 151 6.15 -5.58 13.74
CA ASN A 151 6.50 -4.27 14.31
C ASN A 151 8.02 -4.08 14.36
N ILE A 152 8.79 -5.14 14.62
CA ILE A 152 10.25 -5.09 14.57
C ILE A 152 10.76 -4.83 13.15
N VAL A 153 10.17 -5.48 12.13
CA VAL A 153 10.58 -5.27 10.73
C VAL A 153 10.25 -3.85 10.24
N LEU A 154 9.05 -3.35 10.60
CA LEU A 154 8.57 -2.03 10.19
C LEU A 154 9.35 -0.90 10.89
N GLU A 155 9.67 -1.06 12.18
CA GLU A 155 10.29 -0.01 13.00
C GLU A 155 11.47 -0.53 13.83
N PRO A 156 12.56 -1.01 13.19
CA PRO A 156 13.64 -1.75 13.87
C PRO A 156 14.32 -0.95 14.97
N HIS A 157 14.54 0.35 14.78
CA HIS A 157 15.21 1.22 15.75
C HIS A 157 14.54 1.27 17.12
N ARG A 158 13.23 0.97 17.20
CA ARG A 158 12.51 0.88 18.49
C ARG A 158 12.95 -0.32 19.33
N TYR A 159 13.55 -1.32 18.71
CA TYR A 159 13.88 -2.62 19.30
C TYR A 159 15.38 -2.92 19.31
N ILE A 160 16.20 -2.14 18.60
CA ILE A 160 17.67 -2.22 18.71
C ILE A 160 18.09 -2.03 20.18
N ASP A 161 19.10 -2.78 20.61
CA ASP A 161 19.61 -2.85 21.99
C ASP A 161 18.60 -3.35 23.04
N LYS A 162 17.43 -3.86 22.61
CA LYS A 162 16.41 -4.47 23.48
C LYS A 162 16.33 -5.96 23.25
N GLY A 163 16.13 -6.70 24.35
CA GLY A 163 15.71 -8.10 24.28
C GLY A 163 14.27 -8.19 23.79
N VAL A 164 14.04 -8.95 22.71
CA VAL A 164 12.72 -9.22 22.16
C VAL A 164 12.38 -10.70 22.30
N THR A 165 11.11 -11.00 22.51
CA THR A 165 10.57 -12.36 22.39
C THR A 165 9.51 -12.35 21.30
N VAL A 166 9.72 -13.17 20.28
CA VAL A 166 8.83 -13.24 19.11
C VAL A 166 8.53 -14.67 18.75
N THR A 167 7.37 -14.90 18.16
CA THR A 167 6.99 -16.20 17.63
C THR A 167 6.76 -16.12 16.13
N GLY A 168 7.23 -17.14 15.41
CA GLY A 168 6.98 -17.26 14.00
C GLY A 168 7.19 -18.69 13.50
N ARG A 169 6.84 -18.90 12.24
CA ARG A 169 7.01 -20.16 11.55
C ARG A 169 8.46 -20.29 11.08
N PHE A 170 9.08 -21.42 11.38
CA PHE A 170 10.40 -21.78 10.87
C PHE A 170 10.33 -21.96 9.35
N ARG A 171 11.25 -21.34 8.60
CA ARG A 171 11.28 -21.41 7.12
C ARG A 171 12.59 -22.00 6.58
N GLY A 172 13.33 -22.68 7.45
CA GLY A 172 14.65 -23.23 7.12
C GLY A 172 15.64 -22.12 6.74
N ARG A 173 16.64 -22.45 5.95
CA ARG A 173 17.61 -21.49 5.39
C ARG A 173 17.01 -20.72 4.21
N ASN A 174 15.91 -20.01 4.47
CA ASN A 174 15.15 -19.25 3.49
C ASN A 174 14.62 -20.09 2.31
N LEU A 175 14.08 -21.29 2.60
CA LEU A 175 13.64 -22.26 1.59
C LEU A 175 12.45 -21.78 0.72
N TYR A 176 11.83 -20.67 1.10
CA TYR A 176 10.68 -20.06 0.43
C TYR A 176 11.01 -18.71 -0.23
N GLY A 177 12.24 -18.20 -0.12
CA GLY A 177 12.57 -16.87 -0.63
C GLY A 177 11.80 -15.76 0.10
N ASP A 178 11.63 -15.93 1.41
CA ASP A 178 10.94 -14.99 2.29
C ASP A 178 11.81 -13.74 2.60
N MET A 179 13.13 -13.89 2.51
CA MET A 179 14.13 -12.84 2.77
C MET A 179 15.12 -12.68 1.61
N PRO A 180 15.86 -11.55 1.54
CA PRO A 180 17.06 -11.44 0.72
C PRO A 180 18.13 -12.49 1.07
N GLU A 181 19.27 -12.45 0.36
CA GLU A 181 20.38 -13.38 0.59
C GLU A 181 20.77 -13.46 2.07
N ALA A 182 21.13 -14.67 2.52
CA ALA A 182 21.50 -14.91 3.91
C ALA A 182 22.65 -13.99 4.34
N PRO A 183 22.68 -13.54 5.61
CA PRO A 183 23.76 -12.71 6.13
C PRO A 183 25.10 -13.46 6.23
N GLN A 184 25.10 -14.78 6.00
CA GLN A 184 26.27 -15.67 6.05
C GLN A 184 27.01 -15.61 7.41
N THR A 185 26.32 -15.23 8.49
CA THR A 185 26.86 -15.18 9.85
C THR A 185 27.22 -16.58 10.34
N SER A 186 26.41 -17.58 9.99
CA SER A 186 26.63 -18.99 10.29
C SER A 186 26.06 -19.90 9.20
N ARG A 187 26.46 -21.17 9.24
CA ARG A 187 25.80 -22.23 8.46
C ARG A 187 24.40 -22.56 8.97
N SER A 188 24.09 -22.16 10.19
CA SER A 188 22.84 -22.46 10.88
C SER A 188 21.81 -21.34 10.80
N ASP A 189 22.09 -20.24 10.11
CA ASP A 189 21.14 -19.11 9.99
C ASP A 189 19.85 -19.59 9.31
N PHE A 190 18.71 -19.16 9.85
CA PHE A 190 17.40 -19.58 9.35
C PHE A 190 16.40 -18.42 9.38
N VAL A 191 15.32 -18.55 8.61
CA VAL A 191 14.27 -17.53 8.56
C VAL A 191 13.12 -17.89 9.49
N LEU A 192 12.64 -16.88 10.21
CA LEU A 192 11.40 -16.91 10.97
C LEU A 192 10.38 -16.00 10.30
N HIS A 193 9.17 -16.49 10.09
CA HIS A 193 8.14 -15.78 9.32
C HIS A 193 6.81 -15.72 10.06
N SER A 194 6.14 -14.57 10.04
CA SER A 194 4.78 -14.39 10.53
C SER A 194 4.02 -13.37 9.69
N VAL A 195 2.86 -13.77 9.16
CA VAL A 195 1.99 -12.96 8.30
C VAL A 195 2.73 -12.44 7.07
N ASP A 196 3.16 -11.18 7.05
CA ASP A 196 3.94 -10.55 5.98
C ASP A 196 5.35 -10.16 6.43
N ALA A 197 5.74 -10.47 7.66
CA ALA A 197 7.05 -10.18 8.19
C ALA A 197 7.93 -11.43 8.23
N SER A 198 9.17 -11.27 7.81
CA SER A 198 10.19 -12.31 7.88
C SER A 198 11.48 -11.70 8.42
N VAL A 199 12.23 -12.45 9.21
CA VAL A 199 13.52 -12.04 9.75
C VAL A 199 14.51 -13.19 9.71
N TRP A 200 15.79 -12.86 9.60
CA TRP A 200 16.86 -13.83 9.81
C TRP A 200 17.09 -14.04 11.31
N ILE A 201 17.12 -15.30 11.74
CA ILE A 201 17.56 -15.70 13.06
C ILE A 201 18.99 -16.21 12.95
N VAL A 202 19.88 -15.63 13.76
CA VAL A 202 21.32 -15.90 13.74
C VAL A 202 21.85 -16.25 15.12
N GLY A 203 23.06 -16.81 15.19
CA GLY A 203 23.77 -17.07 16.45
C GLY A 203 23.38 -18.37 17.19
N LYS A 204 22.29 -19.03 16.80
CA LYS A 204 21.93 -20.37 17.29
C LYS A 204 21.43 -21.29 16.17
N GLU A 205 21.68 -22.58 16.35
CA GLU A 205 21.02 -23.63 15.58
C GLU A 205 19.57 -23.78 16.02
N PRO A 206 18.62 -24.12 15.13
CA PRO A 206 17.20 -24.29 15.44
C PRO A 206 16.94 -25.60 16.21
N LYS A 207 17.54 -25.72 17.39
CA LYS A 207 17.41 -26.85 18.31
C LYS A 207 17.26 -26.36 19.73
N GLY A 208 16.65 -27.19 20.57
CA GLY A 208 16.41 -26.93 21.97
C GLY A 208 15.83 -28.15 22.66
N ASP A 209 15.19 -27.92 23.81
CA ASP A 209 14.67 -29.02 24.62
C ASP A 209 13.55 -29.76 23.88
N GLY A 210 13.83 -31.01 23.50
CA GLY A 210 12.86 -31.88 22.83
C GLY A 210 12.68 -31.62 21.33
N PHE A 211 13.54 -30.83 20.69
CA PHE A 211 13.46 -30.60 19.24
C PHE A 211 14.80 -30.26 18.58
N GLU A 212 14.91 -30.64 17.31
CA GLU A 212 15.98 -30.28 16.40
C GLU A 212 15.36 -30.17 15.00
N LEU A 213 15.48 -29.01 14.36
CA LEU A 213 14.94 -28.78 13.03
C LEU A 213 16.08 -28.73 11.99
N ASP A 214 15.89 -29.38 10.86
CA ASP A 214 16.84 -29.27 9.75
C ASP A 214 16.51 -28.06 8.88
N ILE A 215 17.46 -27.13 8.77
CA ILE A 215 17.35 -25.92 7.95
C ILE A 215 17.18 -26.18 6.46
N MET A 216 17.52 -27.38 5.99
CA MET A 216 17.36 -27.81 4.59
C MET A 216 16.10 -28.66 4.38
N ALA A 217 15.43 -29.10 5.44
CA ALA A 217 14.28 -30.00 5.35
C ALA A 217 12.95 -29.24 5.31
N ARG A 218 12.27 -29.29 4.17
CA ARG A 218 10.93 -28.69 3.99
C ARG A 218 9.87 -29.26 4.93
N VAL A 219 10.04 -30.46 5.48
CA VAL A 219 9.08 -31.05 6.43
C VAL A 219 9.02 -30.28 7.75
N ASP A 220 10.15 -29.68 8.16
CA ASP A 220 10.29 -28.96 9.42
C ASP A 220 9.79 -27.52 9.34
N THR A 221 9.61 -26.98 8.14
CA THR A 221 9.17 -25.58 7.93
C THR A 221 7.71 -25.32 8.30
N SER A 222 7.00 -26.32 8.83
CA SER A 222 5.67 -26.17 9.42
C SER A 222 5.69 -25.87 10.92
N LYS A 223 6.85 -26.04 11.56
CA LYS A 223 7.01 -25.84 13.00
C LYS A 223 7.07 -24.35 13.34
N TRP A 224 6.60 -24.03 14.54
CA TRP A 224 6.63 -22.68 15.09
C TRP A 224 7.69 -22.62 16.19
N LEU A 225 8.44 -21.54 16.18
CA LEU A 225 9.48 -21.26 17.16
C LEU A 225 9.16 -19.96 17.86
N GLU A 226 9.31 -19.97 19.17
CA GLU A 226 9.49 -18.77 19.98
C GLU A 226 10.99 -18.50 20.09
N VAL A 227 11.39 -17.28 19.76
CA VAL A 227 12.77 -16.83 19.78
C VAL A 227 12.87 -15.64 20.71
N THR A 228 13.72 -15.75 21.73
CA THR A 228 14.16 -14.61 22.53
C THR A 228 15.56 -14.21 22.12
N GLY A 229 15.80 -12.94 21.82
CA GLY A 229 17.09 -12.48 21.31
C GLY A 229 17.22 -10.97 21.20
N GLU A 230 18.29 -10.53 20.57
CA GLU A 230 18.62 -9.12 20.34
C GLU A 230 18.37 -8.76 18.88
N VAL A 231 17.72 -7.61 18.64
CA VAL A 231 17.47 -7.11 17.28
C VAL A 231 18.72 -6.41 16.76
N LEU A 232 19.14 -6.79 15.57
CA LEU A 232 20.25 -6.19 14.83
C LEU A 232 19.74 -5.66 13.49
N LEU A 233 20.34 -4.58 13.02
CA LEU A 233 20.14 -4.05 11.67
C LEU A 233 21.45 -4.17 10.90
N GLU A 234 21.47 -4.97 9.85
CA GLU A 234 22.66 -5.20 9.02
C GLU A 234 22.30 -5.07 7.55
N ASN A 235 22.96 -4.16 6.83
CA ASN A 235 22.66 -3.83 5.43
C ASN A 235 21.16 -3.54 5.18
N GLY A 236 20.50 -2.88 6.13
CA GLY A 236 19.06 -2.59 6.08
C GLY A 236 18.14 -3.76 6.45
N MET A 237 18.64 -4.99 6.54
CA MET A 237 17.87 -6.15 7.00
C MET A 237 17.79 -6.19 8.52
N VAL A 238 16.64 -6.65 9.01
CA VAL A 238 16.42 -6.98 10.41
C VAL A 238 16.84 -8.43 10.67
N LEU A 239 17.75 -8.59 11.62
CA LEU A 239 18.19 -9.88 12.13
C LEU A 239 17.84 -9.97 13.62
N ILE A 240 17.61 -11.19 14.11
CA ILE A 240 17.51 -11.45 15.55
C ILE A 240 18.63 -12.42 15.92
N LYS A 241 19.57 -11.95 16.74
CA LYS A 241 20.59 -12.80 17.34
C LYS A 241 19.95 -13.58 18.48
N ALA A 242 19.69 -14.86 18.26
CA ALA A 242 18.95 -15.70 19.19
C ALA A 242 19.73 -15.98 20.48
N GLY A 243 19.09 -15.67 21.61
CA GLY A 243 19.51 -16.07 22.95
C GLY A 243 18.85 -17.38 23.38
N THR A 244 17.54 -17.55 23.16
CA THR A 244 16.78 -18.75 23.54
C THR A 244 15.81 -19.15 22.43
N LEU A 245 15.61 -20.45 22.22
CA LEU A 245 14.71 -21.02 21.23
C LEU A 245 13.83 -22.10 21.87
N ASN A 246 12.53 -21.98 21.71
CA ASN A 246 11.55 -22.96 22.16
C ASN A 246 10.61 -23.36 21.02
N LEU A 247 10.14 -24.61 21.01
CA LEU A 247 8.97 -24.96 20.20
C LEU A 247 7.77 -24.19 20.71
N SER A 248 7.06 -23.57 19.78
CA SER A 248 5.82 -22.86 20.05
C SER A 248 4.69 -23.43 19.20
N ARG A 249 3.48 -22.93 19.44
CA ARG A 249 2.36 -23.08 18.50
C ARG A 249 2.27 -21.82 17.67
N ALA A 250 1.45 -21.83 16.63
CA ALA A 250 1.08 -20.60 15.97
C ALA A 250 0.57 -19.63 17.04
N SER A 251 1.27 -18.51 17.24
CA SER A 251 0.73 -17.42 18.01
C SER A 251 -0.52 -16.96 17.27
N THR A 252 -1.68 -17.25 17.84
CA THR A 252 -2.89 -16.48 17.57
C THR A 252 -2.67 -15.10 18.16
N ASP A 253 -1.76 -14.33 17.56
CA ASP A 253 -1.74 -12.87 17.69
C ASP A 253 -2.74 -12.26 16.69
N ARG A 254 -3.80 -13.02 16.41
CA ARG A 254 -5.13 -12.46 16.46
C ARG A 254 -5.45 -12.39 17.95
N ALA A 255 -5.40 -11.20 18.54
CA ALA A 255 -6.28 -10.92 19.66
C ALA A 255 -7.71 -11.30 19.23
N ILE A 256 -8.07 -12.57 19.46
CA ILE A 256 -9.45 -13.00 19.48
C ILE A 256 -9.92 -12.43 20.80
N SER A 257 -10.38 -11.19 20.77
CA SER A 257 -11.47 -10.80 21.63
C SER A 257 -12.57 -11.83 21.36
N ALA A 258 -12.76 -12.74 22.31
CA ALA A 258 -13.95 -13.56 22.37
C ALA A 258 -15.11 -12.62 22.71
N ALA A 259 -15.64 -11.96 21.68
CA ALA A 259 -16.90 -11.24 21.73
C ALA A 259 -17.51 -11.28 20.33
N SER A 260 -18.47 -12.19 20.16
CA SER A 260 -19.54 -12.17 19.14
C SER A 260 -19.13 -12.16 17.67
N SER A 261 -19.91 -12.86 16.86
CA SER A 261 -20.05 -12.62 15.43
C SER A 261 -20.65 -11.23 15.19
N ASP A 262 -19.87 -10.19 15.45
CA ASP A 262 -20.08 -8.87 14.91
C ASP A 262 -18.74 -8.52 14.28
N THR A 263 -18.65 -8.68 12.96
CA THR A 263 -17.54 -8.11 12.18
C THR A 263 -17.39 -6.68 12.68
N PRO A 264 -16.21 -6.22 13.15
CA PRO A 264 -16.05 -4.83 13.54
C PRO A 264 -16.47 -4.00 12.33
N LYS A 265 -17.64 -3.35 12.40
CA LYS A 265 -18.07 -2.43 11.35
C LYS A 265 -17.00 -1.36 11.35
N LEU A 266 -16.23 -1.32 10.25
CA LEU A 266 -15.29 -0.24 10.04
C LEU A 266 -16.07 1.08 10.22
N PRO A 267 -15.47 2.12 10.82
CA PRO A 267 -16.17 3.38 11.03
C PRO A 267 -16.77 3.86 9.69
N PRO A 268 -17.93 4.52 9.71
CA PRO A 268 -18.51 5.07 8.48
C PRO A 268 -17.45 5.87 7.70
N PRO A 269 -17.44 5.81 6.36
CA PRO A 269 -16.59 6.70 5.59
C PRO A 269 -16.94 8.15 5.92
N GLU A 270 -15.92 9.00 5.96
CA GLU A 270 -16.02 10.43 6.25
C GLU A 270 -15.23 11.20 5.19
N VAL A 271 -15.65 12.44 4.92
CA VAL A 271 -14.84 13.40 4.15
C VAL A 271 -13.79 13.98 5.10
N ILE A 272 -12.52 13.73 4.81
CA ILE A 272 -11.39 14.18 5.63
C ILE A 272 -10.70 15.42 5.06
N PHE A 273 -10.91 15.72 3.77
CA PHE A 273 -10.34 16.89 3.11
C PHE A 273 -11.18 17.30 1.91
N SER A 274 -11.24 18.61 1.66
CA SER A 274 -11.74 19.16 0.41
C SER A 274 -10.84 20.30 -0.10
N ALA A 275 -10.80 20.46 -1.42
CA ALA A 275 -10.26 21.65 -2.06
C ALA A 275 -11.22 22.08 -3.18
N PRO A 276 -11.80 23.29 -3.16
CA PRO A 276 -11.70 24.31 -2.11
C PRO A 276 -12.15 23.85 -0.71
N LEU A 277 -11.76 24.61 0.31
CA LEU A 277 -12.26 24.46 1.67
C LEU A 277 -13.64 25.11 1.79
N ALA A 278 -14.37 24.74 2.84
CA ALA A 278 -15.66 25.35 3.14
C ALA A 278 -15.50 26.85 3.41
N ASP A 279 -16.38 27.64 2.79
CA ASP A 279 -16.43 29.09 2.84
C ASP A 279 -15.20 29.79 2.25
N ASP A 280 -14.38 29.08 1.46
CA ASP A 280 -13.32 29.71 0.68
C ASP A 280 -13.91 30.76 -0.27
N ILE A 281 -13.21 31.88 -0.38
CA ILE A 281 -13.53 32.99 -1.27
C ILE A 281 -12.46 33.14 -2.35
N ASP A 282 -12.81 33.89 -3.38
CA ASP A 282 -11.92 34.19 -4.50
C ASP A 282 -11.43 32.97 -5.29
N ILE A 283 -12.27 31.93 -5.38
CA ILE A 283 -11.95 30.73 -6.16
C ILE A 283 -11.94 31.04 -7.67
N PRO A 284 -10.89 30.66 -8.42
CA PRO A 284 -10.82 30.85 -9.87
C PRO A 284 -11.97 30.16 -10.64
N THR A 285 -12.38 30.73 -11.76
CA THR A 285 -13.51 30.24 -12.57
C THR A 285 -13.24 28.87 -13.22
N ASP A 286 -11.98 28.49 -13.38
CA ASP A 286 -11.52 27.21 -13.95
C ASP A 286 -11.16 26.15 -12.88
N SER A 287 -11.50 26.40 -11.61
CA SER A 287 -11.17 25.51 -10.51
C SER A 287 -11.91 24.18 -10.58
N THR A 288 -11.29 23.12 -10.04
CA THR A 288 -11.92 21.81 -9.81
C THR A 288 -12.20 21.61 -8.33
N VAL A 289 -13.20 20.80 -7.98
CA VAL A 289 -13.42 20.38 -6.59
C VAL A 289 -12.81 19.00 -6.36
N ARG A 290 -12.05 18.84 -5.28
CA ARG A 290 -11.50 17.58 -4.83
C ARG A 290 -12.01 17.26 -3.45
N VAL A 291 -12.45 16.02 -3.24
CA VAL A 291 -12.93 15.52 -1.96
C VAL A 291 -12.19 14.23 -1.63
N GLN A 292 -11.54 14.17 -0.47
CA GLN A 292 -10.84 12.99 0.01
C GLN A 292 -11.62 12.30 1.12
N PHE A 293 -11.72 10.98 1.02
CA PHE A 293 -12.42 10.15 1.99
C PHE A 293 -11.46 9.41 2.92
N SER A 294 -11.92 9.12 4.14
CA SER A 294 -11.20 8.28 5.11
C SER A 294 -11.06 6.82 4.65
N ARG A 295 -11.92 6.38 3.72
CA ARG A 295 -12.04 4.98 3.27
C ARG A 295 -12.19 4.88 1.75
N ASP A 296 -11.96 3.68 1.23
CA ASP A 296 -12.20 3.38 -0.18
C ASP A 296 -13.71 3.39 -0.45
N MET A 297 -14.11 4.12 -1.48
CA MET A 297 -15.50 4.33 -1.87
C MET A 297 -15.90 3.42 -3.04
N ASP A 298 -17.19 3.09 -3.11
CA ASP A 298 -17.74 2.47 -4.31
C ASP A 298 -17.96 3.55 -5.37
N ASP A 299 -17.19 3.46 -6.46
CA ASP A 299 -17.18 4.43 -7.56
C ASP A 299 -18.57 4.59 -8.19
N THR A 300 -19.29 3.48 -8.37
CA THR A 300 -20.64 3.50 -8.95
C THR A 300 -21.68 4.13 -8.03
N SER A 301 -21.38 4.30 -6.73
CA SER A 301 -22.30 4.94 -5.79
C SER A 301 -22.31 6.46 -5.88
N PHE A 302 -21.34 7.08 -6.57
CA PHE A 302 -21.34 8.52 -6.80
C PHE A 302 -22.34 8.95 -7.88
N ASP A 303 -22.63 8.05 -8.82
CA ASP A 303 -23.62 8.29 -9.87
C ASP A 303 -24.97 8.64 -9.23
N GLU A 304 -25.61 9.72 -9.72
CA GLU A 304 -26.88 10.25 -9.21
C GLU A 304 -26.89 10.77 -7.76
N HIS A 305 -25.77 10.76 -7.04
CA HIS A 305 -25.70 11.19 -5.65
C HIS A 305 -24.75 12.38 -5.39
N VAL A 306 -24.15 12.95 -6.44
CA VAL A 306 -23.37 14.19 -6.37
C VAL A 306 -24.12 15.32 -7.08
N TYR A 307 -24.29 16.45 -6.39
CA TYR A 307 -25.01 17.60 -6.91
C TYR A 307 -24.17 18.86 -6.82
N VAL A 308 -24.18 19.68 -7.87
CA VAL A 308 -23.52 20.99 -7.88
C VAL A 308 -24.49 22.06 -8.37
N ARG A 309 -24.61 23.16 -7.62
CA ARG A 309 -25.52 24.26 -7.95
C ARG A 309 -24.98 25.61 -7.46
N TYR A 310 -25.39 26.69 -8.12
CA TYR A 310 -25.21 28.02 -7.55
C TYR A 310 -26.20 28.27 -6.39
N SER A 311 -25.81 29.08 -5.41
CA SER A 311 -26.73 29.62 -4.41
C SER A 311 -26.76 31.14 -4.41
N GLY A 312 -27.96 31.67 -4.21
CA GLY A 312 -28.21 33.10 -4.11
C GLY A 312 -29.44 33.52 -4.91
N PRO A 313 -30.00 34.72 -4.63
CA PRO A 313 -31.07 35.27 -5.44
C PRO A 313 -30.53 35.55 -6.85
N THR A 314 -31.22 34.99 -7.83
CA THR A 314 -31.01 35.22 -9.25
C THR A 314 -31.03 36.73 -9.50
N SER A 315 -29.87 37.39 -9.60
CA SER A 315 -29.76 38.75 -10.13
C SER A 315 -30.43 38.79 -11.50
N GLU A 316 -31.10 39.89 -11.84
CA GLU A 316 -31.93 40.05 -13.06
C GLU A 316 -31.15 39.88 -14.38
N THR A 317 -29.83 39.68 -14.32
CA THR A 317 -28.91 39.35 -15.43
C THR A 317 -28.57 37.87 -15.54
N LEU A 318 -29.04 37.02 -14.64
CA LEU A 318 -28.75 35.58 -14.62
C LEU A 318 -29.81 34.81 -15.40
N ASN A 319 -29.34 33.89 -16.23
CA ASN A 319 -30.19 32.80 -16.70
C ASN A 319 -30.61 32.01 -15.46
N ALA A 320 -31.89 32.10 -15.09
CA ALA A 320 -32.48 31.39 -13.95
C ALA A 320 -32.35 29.85 -14.03
N ASP A 321 -31.85 29.33 -15.15
CA ASP A 321 -31.60 27.92 -15.47
C ASP A 321 -30.11 27.58 -15.68
N ALA A 322 -29.16 28.42 -15.23
CA ALA A 322 -27.72 28.16 -15.36
C ALA A 322 -27.33 26.88 -14.58
N THR A 323 -27.36 25.75 -15.27
CA THR A 323 -27.07 24.42 -14.73
C THR A 323 -25.57 24.17 -14.81
N ILE A 324 -24.94 23.88 -13.67
CA ILE A 324 -23.54 23.47 -13.63
C ILE A 324 -23.46 22.03 -14.12
N THR A 325 -22.76 21.79 -15.23
CA THR A 325 -22.49 20.42 -15.70
C THR A 325 -21.06 20.06 -15.36
N PHE A 326 -20.84 18.81 -14.96
CA PHE A 326 -19.55 18.34 -14.48
C PHE A 326 -19.33 16.86 -14.80
N GLU A 327 -18.09 16.46 -14.71
CA GLU A 327 -17.65 15.07 -14.77
C GLU A 327 -17.04 14.66 -13.43
N LEU A 328 -17.26 13.41 -13.05
CA LEU A 328 -16.70 12.80 -11.86
C LEU A 328 -15.56 11.86 -12.23
N SER A 329 -14.48 11.89 -11.45
CA SER A 329 -13.41 10.91 -11.54
C SER A 329 -12.99 10.49 -10.14
N TYR A 330 -13.23 9.22 -9.78
CA TYR A 330 -12.77 8.68 -8.51
C TYR A 330 -11.44 7.96 -8.65
N ARG A 331 -10.44 8.41 -7.89
CA ARG A 331 -9.13 7.78 -7.78
C ARG A 331 -9.10 6.94 -6.52
N ARG A 332 -9.54 5.67 -6.63
CA ARG A 332 -9.58 4.69 -5.52
C ARG A 332 -8.32 4.70 -4.67
N ARG A 333 -7.18 4.74 -5.34
CA ARG A 333 -5.84 4.69 -4.73
C ARG A 333 -5.57 5.76 -3.68
N ASN A 334 -6.07 6.98 -3.92
CA ASN A 334 -5.87 8.13 -3.03
C ASN A 334 -7.15 8.46 -2.25
N ARG A 335 -8.23 7.72 -2.51
CA ARG A 335 -9.58 7.97 -2.00
C ARG A 335 -10.07 9.39 -2.33
N VAL A 336 -9.71 9.88 -3.51
CA VAL A 336 -10.07 11.24 -3.95
C VAL A 336 -11.13 11.16 -5.05
N LEU A 337 -12.25 11.84 -4.85
CA LEU A 337 -13.20 12.20 -5.89
C LEU A 337 -12.82 13.57 -6.45
N GLU A 338 -12.61 13.64 -7.75
CA GLU A 338 -12.41 14.88 -8.51
C GLU A 338 -13.71 15.22 -9.25
N ILE A 339 -14.18 16.46 -9.09
CA ILE A 339 -15.34 17.03 -9.77
C ILE A 339 -14.80 18.12 -10.69
N ARG A 340 -14.88 17.87 -12.00
CA ARG A 340 -14.42 18.80 -13.03
C ARG A 340 -15.61 19.43 -13.72
N PHE A 341 -15.69 20.76 -13.71
CA PHE A 341 -16.75 21.48 -14.41
C PHE A 341 -16.48 21.50 -15.91
N ASN A 342 -17.53 21.29 -16.70
CA ASN A 342 -17.44 21.29 -18.16
C ASN A 342 -17.39 22.72 -18.74
N GLN A 343 -17.74 23.70 -17.92
CA GLN A 343 -17.70 25.12 -18.23
C GLN A 343 -17.00 25.87 -17.10
N GLU A 344 -16.49 27.06 -17.40
CA GLU A 344 -16.03 27.99 -16.36
C GLU A 344 -17.19 28.36 -15.43
N LEU A 345 -16.89 28.42 -14.14
CA LEU A 345 -17.85 28.86 -13.13
C LEU A 345 -18.13 30.36 -13.29
N GLU A 346 -19.37 30.75 -13.01
CA GLU A 346 -19.80 32.13 -13.05
C GLU A 346 -19.18 32.92 -11.89
N ARG A 347 -18.63 34.08 -12.24
CA ARG A 347 -18.01 34.98 -11.28
C ARG A 347 -19.03 35.53 -10.30
N TYR A 348 -18.57 35.80 -9.08
CA TYR A 348 -19.35 36.41 -8.01
C TYR A 348 -20.53 35.55 -7.52
N GLN A 349 -20.46 34.24 -7.75
CA GLN A 349 -21.47 33.28 -7.31
C GLN A 349 -20.95 32.39 -6.18
N ASN A 350 -21.86 31.98 -5.29
CA ASN A 350 -21.61 30.86 -4.40
C ASN A 350 -21.93 29.56 -5.11
N VAL A 351 -21.03 28.58 -5.00
CA VAL A 351 -21.22 27.22 -5.51
C VAL A 351 -21.40 26.29 -4.32
N HIS A 352 -22.47 25.49 -4.35
CA HIS A 352 -22.70 24.39 -3.43
C HIS A 352 -22.41 23.07 -4.11
N VAL A 353 -21.62 22.24 -3.45
CA VAL A 353 -21.44 20.82 -3.78
C VAL A 353 -22.06 20.01 -2.67
N GLU A 354 -22.90 19.04 -3.03
CA GLU A 354 -23.56 18.14 -2.11
C GLU A 354 -23.25 16.69 -2.48
N LEU A 355 -22.82 15.92 -1.49
CA LEU A 355 -22.74 14.46 -1.51
C LEU A 355 -23.97 13.96 -0.76
N ALA A 356 -24.95 13.45 -1.47
CA ALA A 356 -26.24 13.04 -0.92
C ALA A 356 -26.22 11.63 -0.32
N ASP A 357 -27.32 11.25 0.34
CA ASP A 357 -27.55 9.88 0.79
C ASP A 357 -27.48 8.90 -0.39
N GLY A 358 -26.83 7.75 -0.20
CA GLY A 358 -26.70 6.70 -1.23
C GLY A 358 -25.26 6.40 -1.63
N ILE A 359 -24.33 7.31 -1.32
CA ILE A 359 -22.89 7.08 -1.50
C ILE A 359 -22.40 6.09 -0.45
N THR A 360 -21.61 5.09 -0.87
CA THR A 360 -21.12 4.02 0.02
C THR A 360 -19.62 3.77 -0.13
N ALA A 361 -19.01 3.28 0.94
CA ALA A 361 -17.69 2.67 0.91
C ALA A 361 -17.72 1.39 0.06
N SER A 362 -16.56 0.89 -0.39
CA SER A 362 -16.47 -0.36 -1.17
C SER A 362 -17.00 -1.61 -0.44
N ASP A 363 -17.23 -1.54 0.88
CA ASP A 363 -17.86 -2.59 1.69
C ASP A 363 -19.36 -2.37 1.94
N GLY A 364 -19.96 -1.35 1.33
CA GLY A 364 -21.36 -0.97 1.48
C GLY A 364 -21.67 -0.06 2.68
N SER A 365 -20.67 0.39 3.45
CA SER A 365 -20.90 1.32 4.56
C SER A 365 -21.34 2.70 4.02
N PRO A 366 -22.45 3.29 4.50
CA PRO A 366 -22.94 4.56 3.96
C PRO A 366 -22.08 5.75 4.40
N LEU A 367 -21.85 6.69 3.49
CA LEU A 367 -21.34 8.03 3.78
C LEU A 367 -22.48 8.91 4.31
N SER A 368 -22.22 9.65 5.39
CA SER A 368 -23.18 10.67 5.83
C SER A 368 -23.20 11.84 4.83
N PRO A 369 -24.39 12.40 4.50
CA PRO A 369 -24.47 13.53 3.60
C PRO A 369 -23.53 14.66 3.99
N TRP A 370 -22.89 15.24 2.99
CA TRP A 370 -21.87 16.26 3.18
C TRP A 370 -22.05 17.39 2.18
N MET A 371 -21.80 18.62 2.63
CA MET A 371 -21.97 19.82 1.82
C MET A 371 -20.74 20.71 1.91
N LEU A 372 -20.36 21.24 0.75
CA LEU A 372 -19.34 22.27 0.59
C LEU A 372 -19.97 23.50 -0.03
N SER A 373 -19.59 24.67 0.46
CA SER A 373 -19.91 25.96 -0.15
C SER A 373 -18.61 26.73 -0.34
N PHE A 374 -18.44 27.39 -1.49
CA PHE A 374 -17.33 28.31 -1.76
C PHE A 374 -17.77 29.40 -2.73
N TYR A 375 -17.03 30.51 -2.77
CA TYR A 375 -17.36 31.69 -3.56
C TYR A 375 -16.36 31.91 -4.70
N VAL A 376 -16.87 32.08 -5.92
CA VAL A 376 -16.09 32.26 -7.14
C VAL A 376 -15.70 33.74 -7.30
N GLY A 377 -14.39 34.01 -7.31
CA GLY A 377 -13.81 35.35 -7.34
C GLY A 377 -13.68 35.99 -8.71
N GLY A 378 -13.46 37.31 -8.71
CA GLY A 378 -13.48 38.16 -9.90
C GLY A 378 -12.14 38.42 -10.60
N GLN A 379 -11.08 37.67 -10.34
CA GLN A 379 -9.75 37.93 -10.95
C GLN A 379 -9.70 37.68 -12.45
#